data_AF-A0A944ZC93-F1
#
_entry.id   AF-A0A944ZC93-F1
#
_cell.length_a   1.000
_cell.length_b   1.000
_cell.length_c   1.000
_cell.angle_alpha   90.00
_cell.angle_beta   90.00
_cell.angle_gamma   90.00
#
_symmetry.space_group_name_H-M   'P 1'
#
loop_
_entity.id
_entity.type
_entity.pdbx_description
1 polymer ?
#
loop_
_entity_poly.entity_id
_entity_poly.type
_entity_poly.pdbx_seq_one_letter_code
_entity_poly.pdbx_strand_id
1 'polypeptide(L)' 'MSANERGMPESLSYGKKVYEVASIEDMWKINDEWWRGQEMEIERVYFNARVTDGRPVTLFHNLAVDEWFRQ' A
#
# COMPACT_ATOMS: atom_id res chain seq x y z
N MET A 1 -8.89 -1.89 -1.02
CA MET A 1 -7.92 -2.35 -0.01
C MET A 1 -8.55 -2.15 1.36
N SER A 2 -8.25 -2.99 2.33
CA SER A 2 -8.50 -2.68 3.75
C SER A 2 -7.18 -2.62 4.49
N ALA A 3 -7.12 -1.82 5.55
CA ALA A 3 -5.96 -1.70 6.41
C ALA A 3 -6.43 -1.52 7.86
N ASN A 4 -5.61 -1.96 8.81
CA ASN A 4 -5.89 -1.76 10.23
C ASN A 4 -5.58 -0.33 10.69
N GLU A 5 -5.85 -0.04 11.96
CA GLU A 5 -5.62 1.26 12.60
C GLU A 5 -4.16 1.74 12.54
N ARG A 6 -3.20 0.85 12.25
CA ARG A 6 -1.78 1.18 12.10
C ARG A 6 -1.37 1.42 10.64
N GLY A 7 -2.32 1.41 9.71
CA GLY A 7 -2.06 1.55 8.27
C GLY A 7 -1.43 0.30 7.65
N MET A 8 -1.51 -0.86 8.29
CA MET A 8 -1.03 -2.12 7.71
C MET A 8 -2.12 -2.74 6.83
N PRO A 9 -1.82 -3.15 5.58
CA PRO A 9 -2.83 -3.71 4.70
C PRO A 9 -3.27 -5.09 5.20
N GLU A 10 -4.57 -5.30 5.25
CA GLU A 10 -5.19 -6.57 5.69
C GLU A 10 -5.74 -7.35 4.49
N SER A 11 -6.32 -6.67 3.50
CA SER A 11 -6.82 -7.34 2.30
C SER A 11 -6.79 -6.48 1.02
N LEU A 12 -6.63 -7.18 -0.11
CA LEU A 12 -6.64 -6.61 -1.46
C LEU A 12 -7.84 -7.16 -2.24
N SER A 13 -8.67 -6.26 -2.76
CA SER A 13 -9.70 -6.60 -3.74
C SER A 13 -9.12 -6.54 -5.16
N TYR A 14 -9.24 -7.63 -5.92
CA TYR A 14 -8.86 -7.67 -7.32
C TYR A 14 -9.94 -8.34 -8.17
N GLY A 15 -10.60 -7.52 -9.00
CA GLY A 15 -11.82 -7.94 -9.70
C GLY A 15 -12.93 -8.28 -8.68
N LYS A 16 -13.51 -9.49 -8.81
CA LYS A 16 -14.54 -10.00 -7.89
C LYS A 16 -13.98 -10.76 -6.68
N LYS A 17 -12.66 -10.92 -6.58
CA LYS A 17 -12.01 -11.68 -5.50
C LYS A 17 -11.38 -10.75 -4.48
N VAL A 18 -11.44 -11.18 -3.22
CA VAL A 18 -10.69 -10.57 -2.11
C VAL A 18 -9.60 -11.54 -1.72
N TYR A 19 -8.40 -11.01 -1.52
CA TYR A 19 -7.23 -11.75 -1.06
C TYR A 19 -6.78 -11.15 0.27
N GLU A 20 -6.75 -11.96 1.31
CA GLU A 20 -6.18 -11.57 2.60
C GLU A 20 -4.66 -11.51 2.51
N VAL A 21 -4.06 -10.55 3.20
CA VAL A 21 -2.62 -10.43 3.37
C VAL A 21 -2.18 -11.46 4.42
N ALA A 22 -1.36 -12.41 4.00
CA ALA A 22 -0.83 -13.45 4.86
C ALA A 22 0.43 -12.99 5.63
N SER A 23 1.29 -12.20 5.00
CA SER A 23 2.48 -11.65 5.63
C SER A 23 2.97 -10.38 4.94
N ILE A 24 3.56 -9.47 5.71
CA ILE A 24 4.36 -8.35 5.20
C ILE A 24 5.82 -8.78 5.27
N GLU A 25 6.50 -8.75 4.12
CA GLU A 25 7.91 -9.12 3.97
C GLU A 25 8.83 -7.90 4.10
N ASP A 26 8.37 -6.72 3.65
CA ASP A 26 9.12 -5.46 3.74
C ASP A 26 8.17 -4.25 3.77
N MET A 27 8.62 -3.14 4.35
CA MET A 27 7.88 -1.88 4.44
C MET A 27 8.84 -0.69 4.36
N TRP A 28 8.55 0.25 3.46
CA TRP A 28 9.32 1.49 3.34
C TRP A 28 8.43 2.69 3.04
N LYS A 29 8.85 3.87 3.48
CA LYS A 29 8.18 5.14 3.18
C LYS A 29 9.03 5.94 2.21
N ILE A 30 8.37 6.58 1.24
CA ILE A 30 8.97 7.57 0.37
C ILE A 30 8.26 8.89 0.64
N ASN A 31 9.04 9.91 0.95
CA ASN A 31 8.66 11.31 0.86
C ASN A 31 9.56 11.91 -0.23
N ASP A 32 8.98 12.37 -1.33
CA ASP A 32 9.70 12.93 -2.47
C ASP A 32 8.95 14.14 -3.05
N GLU A 33 9.63 14.94 -3.86
CA GLU A 33 9.07 16.12 -4.56
C GLU A 33 8.38 17.18 -3.66
N TRP A 34 8.51 17.09 -2.32
CA TRP A 34 7.86 17.98 -1.35
C TRP A 34 8.24 19.46 -1.54
N TRP A 35 9.43 19.73 -2.09
CA TRP A 35 9.93 21.08 -2.36
C TRP A 35 9.18 21.79 -3.50
N ARG A 36 8.32 21.08 -4.24
CA ARG A 36 7.52 21.64 -5.33
C ARG A 36 6.10 22.03 -4.91
N GLY A 37 5.81 21.94 -3.61
CA GLY A 37 4.50 22.24 -3.04
C GLY A 37 3.63 21.00 -2.87
N GLN A 38 2.59 21.14 -2.07
CA GLN A 38 1.71 20.03 -1.63
C GLN A 38 1.05 19.28 -2.81
N GLU A 39 0.79 19.96 -3.92
CA GLU A 39 0.18 19.34 -5.11
C GLU A 39 1.10 18.34 -5.83
N MET A 40 2.42 18.49 -5.66
CA MET A 40 3.44 17.66 -6.31
C MET A 40 4.13 16.69 -5.33
N GLU A 41 3.81 16.77 -4.04
CA GLU A 41 4.41 15.92 -3.02
C GLU A 41 4.05 14.44 -3.26
N ILE A 42 5.08 13.60 -3.19
CA ILE A 42 4.93 12.15 -3.17
C ILE A 42 5.11 11.72 -1.73
N GLU A 43 4.03 11.33 -1.06
CA GLU A 43 4.07 10.72 0.26
C GLU A 43 3.41 9.35 0.22
N ARG A 44 4.22 8.28 0.22
CA ARG A 44 3.73 6.91 0.04
C ARG A 44 4.38 5.95 1.03
N VAL A 45 3.58 5.04 1.58
CA VAL A 45 4.07 3.88 2.33
C VAL A 45 3.87 2.65 1.46
N TYR A 46 4.96 1.95 1.16
CA TYR A 46 4.98 0.75 0.37
C TYR A 46 5.12 -0.49 1.25
N PHE A 47 4.55 -1.59 0.76
CA PHE A 47 4.56 -2.89 1.39
C PHE A 47 4.85 -3.96 0.34
N ASN A 48 5.89 -4.77 0.58
CA ASN A 48 5.99 -6.07 -0.08
C ASN A 48 5.30 -7.09 0.82
N ALA A 49 4.34 -7.82 0.26
CA ALA A 49 3.49 -8.72 1.01
C ALA A 49 3.23 -10.02 0.26
N ARG A 50 2.82 -11.05 0.99
CA ARG A 50 2.23 -12.27 0.45
C ARG A 50 0.75 -12.27 0.75
N VAL A 51 -0.06 -12.63 -0.24
CA VAL A 51 -1.48 -12.95 0.01
C VAL A 51 -1.65 -14.42 0.37
N THR A 52 -2.84 -14.81 0.86
CA THR A 52 -3.13 -16.17 1.34
C THR A 52 -2.94 -17.30 0.32
N ASP A 53 -2.89 -16.99 -0.98
CA ASP A 53 -2.54 -17.96 -2.02
C ASP A 53 -1.04 -18.05 -2.35
N GLY A 54 -0.21 -17.36 -1.56
CA GLY A 54 1.25 -17.37 -1.65
C GLY A 54 1.84 -16.42 -2.70
N ARG A 55 1.01 -15.72 -3.49
CA ARG A 55 1.52 -14.77 -4.48
C ARG A 55 2.12 -13.53 -3.82
N PRO A 56 3.28 -13.04 -4.28
CA PRO A 56 3.82 -11.76 -3.85
C PRO A 56 3.01 -10.62 -4.46
N VAL A 57 2.81 -9.55 -3.69
CA VAL A 57 2.19 -8.30 -4.14
C VAL A 57 2.95 -7.11 -3.55
N THR A 58 3.06 -6.05 -4.34
CA THR A 58 3.52 -4.75 -3.85
C THR A 58 2.32 -3.82 -3.76
N LEU A 59 2.04 -3.35 -2.56
CA LEU A 59 0.95 -2.43 -2.24
C LEU A 59 1.55 -1.09 -1.82
N PHE A 60 0.85 0.00 -2.06
CA PHE A 60 1.20 1.26 -1.41
C PHE A 60 -0.02 2.08 -1.04
N HIS A 61 0.08 2.79 0.09
CA HIS A 61 -0.87 3.83 0.51
C HIS A 61 -0.28 5.17 0.11
N ASN A 62 -0.95 5.88 -0.78
CA ASN A 62 -0.64 7.26 -1.09
C ASN A 62 -1.28 8.16 -0.03
N LEU A 63 -0.47 8.66 0.89
CA LEU A 63 -0.91 9.48 2.01
C LEU A 63 -1.34 10.88 1.58
N ALA A 64 -0.82 11.39 0.45
CA ALA A 64 -1.18 12.70 -0.07
C ALA A 64 -2.66 12.78 -0.53
N VAL A 65 -3.24 11.64 -0.93
CA VAL A 65 -4.64 11.56 -1.40
C VAL A 65 -5.48 10.54 -0.64
N ASP A 66 -4.89 9.89 0.38
CA ASP A 66 -5.49 8.83 1.18
C ASP A 66 -6.06 7.65 0.37
N GLU A 67 -5.33 7.21 -0.67
CA GLU A 67 -5.76 6.10 -1.54
C GLU A 67 -4.75 4.97 -1.60
N TRP A 68 -5.25 3.74 -1.74
CA TRP A 68 -4.46 2.52 -1.79
C TRP A 68 -4.35 1.96 -3.20
N PHE A 69 -3.15 1.48 -3.54
CA PHE A 69 -2.82 1.00 -4.87
C PHE A 69 -2.02 -0.31 -4.83
N ARG A 70 -2.03 -1.02 -5.95
CA ARG A 70 -1.14 -2.15 -6.24
C ARG A 70 -0.23 -1.76 -7.40
N GLN A 71 1.06 -2.05 -7.28
CA GLN A 71 2.05 -1.86 -8.35
C GLN A 71 2.12 -3.05 -9.31
#